data_AF-A0A8T3X630-F1
#
_entry.id   AF-A0A8T3X630-F1
#
_cell.length_a   1.000
_cell.length_b   1.000
_cell.length_c   1.000
_cell.angle_alpha   90.00
_cell.angle_beta   90.00
_cell.angle_gamma   90.00
#
_symmetry.space_group_name_H-M   'P 1'
#
loop_
_entity.id
_entity.type
_entity.pdbx_description
1 polymer ?
#
loop_
_entity_poly.entity_id
_entity_poly.type
_entity_poly.pdbx_seq_one_letter_code
_entity_poly.pdbx_strand_id
1 'polypeptide(L)'
;MKLLIFTEGTIIMHKTAIGCSREDIVEQVKNKQESVHDYNSYVPIGNAINKLQYWRKYGAEIFYLTSRRKPEEIKQIRNVLTKFKFPEGQFLFRQKNEEYKDIVEKIIPDILIEDNCESIGGEKEMAITHVMSKIKKKIKSIIIKEFRGIDILPDNLKDLISY
;
A
#
# COMPACT_ATOMS: atom_id res chain seq x y z
N MET A 1 2.70 -4.15 17.25
CA MET A 1 1.85 -4.79 16.21
C MET A 1 2.39 -4.38 14.85
N LYS A 2 2.69 -5.32 13.96
CA LYS A 2 3.27 -5.06 12.64
C LYS A 2 2.19 -4.83 11.60
N LEU A 3 2.20 -3.66 10.98
CA LEU A 3 1.35 -3.31 9.85
C LEU A 3 2.19 -3.26 8.57
N LEU A 4 1.92 -4.16 7.63
CA LEU A 4 2.51 -4.11 6.28
C LEU A 4 1.47 -3.51 5.33
N ILE A 5 1.83 -2.42 4.66
CA ILE A 5 0.89 -1.62 3.87
C ILE A 5 1.50 -1.34 2.50
N PHE A 6 0.77 -1.67 1.45
CA PHE A 6 1.15 -1.31 0.09
C PHE A 6 1.10 0.20 -0.12
N THR A 7 1.99 0.74 -0.96
CA THR A 7 2.05 2.19 -1.20
C THR A 7 1.10 2.65 -2.31
N GLU A 8 1.44 2.36 -3.57
CA GLU A 8 0.69 2.82 -4.73
C GLU A 8 -0.68 2.15 -4.79
N GLY A 9 -1.73 2.90 -5.14
CA GLY A 9 -3.10 2.39 -5.19
C GLY A 9 -3.77 2.25 -3.81
N THR A 10 -2.99 2.19 -2.74
CA THR A 10 -3.48 1.96 -1.36
C THR A 10 -3.39 3.21 -0.48
N ILE A 11 -2.24 3.90 -0.42
CA ILE A 11 -2.06 5.13 0.39
C ILE A 11 -1.53 6.34 -0.39
N ILE A 12 -1.01 6.11 -1.61
CA ILE A 12 -0.61 7.17 -2.55
C ILE A 12 -1.10 6.85 -3.96
N MET A 13 -1.34 7.88 -4.76
CA MET A 13 -1.79 7.79 -6.16
C MET A 13 -1.13 8.88 -7.02
N HIS A 14 -1.18 8.73 -8.34
CA HIS A 14 -0.64 9.72 -9.28
C HIS A 14 -1.40 11.06 -9.21
N LYS A 15 -0.70 12.16 -9.46
CA LYS A 15 -1.23 13.52 -9.20
C LYS A 15 -2.52 13.85 -9.96
N THR A 16 -2.69 13.34 -11.17
CA THR A 16 -3.89 13.63 -11.98
C THR A 16 -5.14 12.90 -11.51
N ALA A 17 -5.02 12.01 -10.51
CA ALA A 17 -6.16 11.39 -9.85
C ALA A 17 -6.90 12.36 -8.90
N ILE A 18 -6.33 13.53 -8.58
CA ILE A 18 -6.95 14.51 -7.68
C ILE A 18 -8.28 14.98 -8.29
N GLY A 19 -9.37 14.81 -7.53
CA GLY A 19 -10.71 15.23 -7.93
C GLY A 19 -11.42 14.27 -8.90
N CYS A 20 -10.77 13.16 -9.27
CA CYS A 20 -11.38 12.13 -10.11
C CYS A 20 -12.19 11.12 -9.28
N SER A 21 -13.17 10.47 -9.92
CA SER A 21 -13.81 9.30 -9.33
C SER A 21 -12.84 8.12 -9.31
N ARG A 22 -13.08 7.13 -8.45
CA ARG A 22 -12.25 5.91 -8.39
C ARG A 22 -12.23 5.19 -9.74
N GLU A 23 -13.39 5.11 -10.38
CA GLU A 23 -13.57 4.46 -11.68
C GLU A 23 -12.73 5.16 -12.76
N ASP A 24 -12.69 6.49 -12.77
CA ASP A 24 -11.83 7.26 -13.68
C ASP A 24 -10.35 7.00 -13.40
N ILE A 25 -9.95 6.95 -12.13
CA ILE A 25 -8.55 6.71 -11.74
C ILE A 25 -8.09 5.32 -12.23
N VAL A 26 -8.92 4.29 -12.06
CA VAL A 26 -8.66 2.94 -12.59
C VAL A 26 -8.48 2.99 -14.11
N GLU A 27 -9.32 3.75 -14.81
CA GLU A 27 -9.24 3.88 -16.27
C GLU A 27 -7.98 4.65 -16.73
N GLN A 28 -7.54 5.66 -15.97
CA GLN A 28 -6.26 6.36 -16.24
C GLN A 28 -5.07 5.39 -16.18
N VAL A 29 -5.09 4.44 -15.23
CA VAL A 29 -4.03 3.45 -15.04
C VAL A 29 -4.06 2.40 -16.14
N LYS A 30 -5.24 1.89 -16.49
CA LYS A 30 -5.43 0.93 -17.61
C LYS A 30 -4.93 1.53 -18.93
N ASN A 31 -5.21 2.81 -19.17
CA ASN A 31 -4.77 3.54 -20.36
C ASN A 31 -3.33 4.06 -20.28
N LYS A 32 -2.60 3.81 -19.18
CA LYS A 32 -1.20 4.21 -18.99
C LYS A 32 -0.96 5.69 -19.27
N GLN A 33 -1.84 6.55 -18.78
CA GLN A 33 -1.66 8.00 -18.90
C GLN A 33 -0.30 8.43 -18.32
N GLU A 34 0.29 9.48 -18.90
CA GLU A 34 1.69 9.87 -18.62
C GLU A 34 2.00 10.05 -17.12
N SER A 35 1.08 10.67 -16.38
CA SER A 35 1.21 10.91 -14.94
C SER A 35 1.27 9.63 -14.09
N VAL A 36 0.78 8.49 -14.60
CA VAL A 36 0.81 7.19 -13.89
C VAL A 36 2.25 6.74 -13.64
N HIS A 37 3.19 7.15 -14.50
CA HIS A 37 4.61 6.80 -14.37
C HIS A 37 5.48 7.92 -13.78
N ASP A 38 4.88 9.08 -13.46
CA ASP A 38 5.54 10.18 -12.75
C ASP A 38 5.44 9.97 -11.22
N TYR A 39 6.15 8.97 -10.71
CA TYR A 39 6.07 8.57 -9.29
C TYR A 39 6.46 9.68 -8.32
N ASN A 40 7.28 10.65 -8.75
CA ASN A 40 7.72 11.76 -7.90
C ASN A 40 6.60 12.80 -7.65
N SER A 41 5.59 12.84 -8.51
CA SER A 41 4.43 13.73 -8.33
C SER A 41 3.28 13.10 -7.56
N TYR A 42 3.38 11.82 -7.19
CA TYR A 42 2.33 11.13 -6.45
C TYR A 42 1.94 11.88 -5.17
N VAL A 43 0.68 11.70 -4.78
CA VAL A 43 0.04 12.38 -3.66
C VAL A 43 -0.64 11.37 -2.74
N PRO A 44 -0.82 11.69 -1.44
CA PRO A 44 -1.58 10.86 -0.52
C PRO A 44 -3.02 10.65 -0.96
N ILE A 45 -3.55 9.45 -0.72
CA ILE A 45 -4.98 9.17 -0.87
C ILE A 45 -5.68 9.52 0.45
N GLY A 46 -6.66 10.41 0.38
CA GLY A 46 -7.51 10.75 1.53
C GLY A 46 -6.72 11.17 2.78
N ASN A 47 -7.12 10.63 3.93
CA ASN A 47 -6.55 10.91 5.24
C ASN A 47 -5.48 9.89 5.68
N ALA A 48 -4.85 9.19 4.73
CA ALA A 48 -3.91 8.10 5.02
C ALA A 48 -2.78 8.50 5.98
N ILE A 49 -2.22 9.71 5.84
CA ILE A 49 -1.13 10.20 6.70
C ILE A 49 -1.57 10.22 8.16
N ASN A 50 -2.70 10.87 8.48
CA ASN A 50 -3.16 11.02 9.85
C ASN A 50 -3.54 9.68 10.46
N LYS A 51 -4.15 8.78 9.67
CA LYS A 51 -4.51 7.43 10.13
C LYS A 51 -3.28 6.60 10.49
N LEU A 52 -2.26 6.61 9.63
CA LEU A 52 -0.98 5.94 9.89
C LEU A 52 -0.27 6.55 11.10
N GLN A 53 -0.28 7.88 11.24
CA GLN A 53 0.31 8.56 12.39
C GLN A 53 -0.38 8.14 13.68
N TYR A 54 -1.71 8.05 13.66
CA TYR A 54 -2.49 7.55 14.78
C TYR A 54 -2.11 6.11 15.12
N TRP A 55 -2.14 5.19 14.15
CA TRP A 55 -1.75 3.79 14.38
C TRP A 55 -0.34 3.67 14.97
N ARG A 56 0.64 4.41 14.44
CA ARG A 56 2.00 4.42 14.98
C ARG A 56 2.04 4.97 16.41
N LYS A 57 1.35 6.09 16.68
CA LYS A 57 1.26 6.67 18.03
C LYS A 57 0.78 5.67 19.08
N TYR A 58 -0.09 4.74 18.67
CA TYR A 58 -0.64 3.69 19.54
C TYR A 58 0.09 2.34 19.43
N GLY A 59 1.33 2.33 18.93
CA GLY A 59 2.22 1.16 19.02
C GLY A 59 2.22 0.24 17.80
N ALA A 60 1.72 0.70 16.65
CA ALA A 60 1.93 0.00 15.39
C ALA A 60 3.35 0.25 14.84
N GLU A 61 4.03 -0.83 14.46
CA GLU A 61 5.25 -0.82 13.66
C GLU A 61 4.85 -0.83 12.19
N ILE A 62 5.20 0.23 11.45
CA ILE A 62 4.77 0.42 10.07
C ILE A 62 5.85 -0.09 9.10
N PHE A 63 5.42 -0.93 8.16
CA PHE A 63 6.19 -1.39 7.02
C PHE A 63 5.47 -0.94 5.74
N TYR A 64 6.16 -0.14 4.93
CA TYR A 64 5.66 0.31 3.63
C TYR A 64 6.22 -0.61 2.55
N LEU A 65 5.38 -1.15 1.68
CA LEU A 65 5.80 -2.00 0.57
C LEU A 65 5.46 -1.35 -0.76
N THR A 66 6.49 -0.96 -1.52
CA THR A 66 6.31 -0.44 -2.87
C THR A 66 6.25 -1.56 -3.91
N SER A 67 5.45 -1.31 -4.94
CA SER A 67 5.39 -2.16 -6.12
C SER A 67 6.61 -2.02 -7.03
N ARG A 68 7.37 -0.91 -6.89
CA ARG A 68 8.50 -0.56 -7.75
C ARG A 68 9.74 -1.40 -7.47
N ARG A 69 10.56 -1.60 -8.50
CA ARG A 69 11.82 -2.36 -8.45
C ARG A 69 13.04 -1.57 -8.94
N LYS A 70 12.84 -0.53 -9.75
CA LYS A 70 13.97 0.26 -10.27
C LYS A 70 14.47 1.21 -9.17
N PRO A 71 15.80 1.34 -8.96
CA PRO A 71 16.35 2.19 -7.90
C PRO A 71 15.81 3.63 -7.91
N GLU A 72 15.65 4.22 -9.09
CA GLU A 72 15.13 5.59 -9.22
C GLU A 72 13.65 5.68 -8.84
N GLU A 73 12.80 4.74 -9.30
CA GLU A 73 11.38 4.70 -8.93
C GLU A 73 11.20 4.48 -7.41
N ILE A 74 12.00 3.59 -6.82
CA ILE A 74 12.03 3.33 -5.37
C ILE A 74 12.39 4.62 -4.61
N LYS A 75 13.38 5.36 -5.09
CA LYS A 75 13.79 6.65 -4.51
C LYS A 75 12.67 7.68 -4.61
N GLN A 76 11.98 7.77 -5.74
CA GLN A 76 10.87 8.70 -5.94
C GLN A 76 9.72 8.42 -4.97
N ILE A 77 9.31 7.16 -4.81
CA ILE A 77 8.26 6.79 -3.84
C ILE A 77 8.68 7.13 -2.40
N ARG A 78 9.94 6.83 -2.03
CA ARG A 78 10.47 7.20 -0.71
C ARG A 78 10.46 8.71 -0.48
N ASN A 79 10.79 9.49 -1.51
CA ASN A 79 10.75 10.95 -1.46
C ASN A 79 9.32 11.47 -1.26
N VAL A 80 8.32 10.85 -1.90
CA VAL A 80 6.90 11.18 -1.69
C VAL A 80 6.51 10.94 -0.24
N LEU A 81 6.81 9.77 0.33
CA LEU A 81 6.50 9.47 1.74
C LEU A 81 7.14 10.51 2.69
N THR A 82 8.39 10.88 2.42
CA THR A 82 9.11 11.91 3.20
C THR A 82 8.49 13.30 3.03
N LYS A 83 8.24 13.72 1.80
CA LYS A 83 7.67 15.04 1.44
C LYS A 83 6.34 15.28 2.13
N PHE A 84 5.49 14.26 2.17
CA PHE A 84 4.17 14.34 2.79
C PHE A 84 4.15 13.97 4.27
N LYS A 85 5.32 13.75 4.88
CA LYS A 85 5.47 13.49 6.33
C LYS A 85 4.65 12.28 6.79
N PHE A 86 4.66 11.22 5.99
CA PHE A 86 4.20 9.91 6.46
C PHE A 86 4.98 9.54 7.73
N PRO A 87 4.33 8.86 8.70
CA PRO A 87 5.03 8.45 9.91
C PRO A 87 6.20 7.53 9.53
N GLU A 88 7.26 7.59 10.33
CA GLU A 88 8.41 6.72 10.13
C GLU A 88 7.96 5.25 10.07
N GLY A 89 8.68 4.47 9.27
CA GLY A 89 8.41 3.06 9.05
C GLY A 89 9.47 2.46 8.14
N GLN A 90 9.56 1.15 8.12
CA GLN A 90 10.52 0.47 7.26
C GLN A 90 10.00 0.45 5.82
N PHE A 91 10.78 1.01 4.88
CA PHE A 91 10.44 1.00 3.47
C PHE A 91 11.02 -0.22 2.76
N LEU A 92 10.15 -1.10 2.28
CA LEU A 92 10.43 -2.39 1.68
C LEU A 92 10.14 -2.38 0.18
N PHE A 93 10.93 -3.17 -0.55
CA PHE A 93 10.79 -3.42 -1.98
C PHE A 93 11.41 -4.77 -2.30
N ARG A 94 10.95 -5.39 -3.39
CA ARG A 94 11.44 -6.71 -3.83
C ARG A 94 12.83 -6.60 -4.44
N GLN A 95 13.74 -7.46 -3.99
CA GLN A 95 15.00 -7.72 -4.68
C GLN A 95 14.77 -8.53 -5.96
N LYS A 96 15.82 -8.70 -6.78
CA LYS A 96 15.77 -9.26 -8.15
C LYS A 96 14.93 -10.54 -8.29
N ASN A 97 14.97 -11.42 -7.29
CA ASN A 97 14.29 -12.72 -7.31
C ASN A 97 13.15 -12.83 -6.29
N GLU A 98 12.82 -11.76 -5.57
CA GLU A 98 11.73 -11.77 -4.60
C GLU A 98 10.40 -11.44 -5.30
N GLU A 99 9.36 -12.14 -4.89
CA GLU A 99 7.95 -11.82 -5.10
C GLU A 99 7.38 -11.12 -3.86
N TYR A 100 6.14 -10.60 -3.94
CA TYR A 100 5.56 -9.93 -2.77
C TYR A 100 5.35 -10.91 -1.62
N LYS A 101 4.95 -12.15 -1.92
CA LYS A 101 4.80 -13.21 -0.92
C LYS A 101 6.08 -13.40 -0.10
N ASP A 102 7.26 -13.30 -0.71
CA ASP A 102 8.53 -13.55 -0.01
C ASP A 102 8.78 -12.49 1.06
N ILE A 103 8.43 -11.23 0.76
CA ILE A 103 8.49 -10.14 1.74
C ILE A 103 7.45 -10.35 2.83
N VAL A 104 6.20 -10.65 2.46
CA VAL A 104 5.12 -10.88 3.42
C VAL A 104 5.45 -12.05 4.37
N GLU A 105 6.00 -13.13 3.83
CA GLU A 105 6.40 -14.32 4.59
C GLU A 105 7.64 -14.11 5.46
N LYS A 106 8.54 -13.20 5.05
CA LYS A 106 9.69 -12.79 5.86
C LYS A 106 9.28 -11.91 7.03
N ILE A 107 8.33 -11.00 6.83
CA ILE A 107 7.88 -10.06 7.87
C ILE A 107 6.87 -10.72 8.83
N ILE A 108 5.98 -11.56 8.27
CA ILE A 108 4.80 -12.13 8.94
C ILE A 108 4.06 -11.03 9.71
N PRO A 109 3.47 -10.05 9.01
CA PRO A 109 2.80 -8.94 9.67
C PRO A 109 1.55 -9.42 10.40
N ASP A 110 1.17 -8.71 11.47
CA ASP A 110 -0.11 -8.98 12.14
C ASP A 110 -1.27 -8.63 11.20
N ILE A 111 -1.14 -7.51 10.47
CA ILE A 111 -2.09 -7.09 9.43
C ILE A 111 -1.35 -6.73 8.14
N LEU A 112 -1.83 -7.27 7.03
CA LEU A 112 -1.46 -6.87 5.67
C LEU A 112 -2.61 -6.04 5.07
N ILE A 113 -2.31 -4.81 4.64
CA ILE A 113 -3.25 -3.92 3.94
C ILE A 113 -2.76 -3.76 2.51
N GLU A 114 -3.56 -4.23 1.55
CA GLU A 114 -3.32 -4.10 0.12
C GLU A 114 -4.63 -3.75 -0.61
N ASP A 115 -4.52 -3.17 -1.80
CA ASP A 115 -5.67 -3.02 -2.66
C ASP A 115 -5.97 -4.30 -3.46
N ASN A 116 -7.12 -4.32 -4.13
CA ASN A 116 -7.56 -5.44 -4.94
C ASN A 116 -6.93 -5.50 -6.34
N CYS A 117 -5.96 -4.63 -6.66
CA CYS A 117 -5.22 -4.63 -7.93
C CYS A 117 -6.11 -4.64 -9.20
N GLU A 118 -7.28 -3.98 -9.16
CA GLU A 118 -8.31 -4.02 -10.20
C GLU A 118 -7.78 -3.61 -11.59
N SER A 119 -6.89 -2.63 -11.63
CA SER A 119 -6.32 -2.08 -12.85
C SER A 119 -5.31 -3.01 -13.54
N ILE A 120 -4.73 -3.98 -12.83
CA ILE A 120 -3.57 -4.77 -13.32
C ILE A 120 -3.77 -6.29 -13.35
N GLY A 121 -4.87 -6.83 -12.83
CA GLY A 121 -5.13 -8.29 -12.87
C GLY A 121 -5.93 -8.85 -11.69
N GLY A 122 -6.28 -8.01 -10.73
CA GLY A 122 -7.14 -8.38 -9.61
C GLY A 122 -6.43 -9.29 -8.62
N GLU A 123 -7.17 -10.28 -8.11
CA GLU A 123 -6.71 -11.18 -7.05
C GLU A 123 -5.39 -11.90 -7.36
N LYS A 124 -5.08 -12.14 -8.64
CA LYS A 124 -3.84 -12.81 -9.06
C LYS A 124 -2.60 -11.96 -8.83
N GLU A 125 -2.74 -10.65 -8.72
CA GLU A 125 -1.63 -9.71 -8.47
C GLU A 125 -1.42 -9.42 -6.98
N MET A 126 -2.42 -9.73 -6.14
CA MET A 126 -2.37 -9.53 -4.69
C MET A 126 -1.31 -10.41 -4.03
N ALA A 127 -0.60 -9.86 -3.05
CA ALA A 127 0.44 -10.57 -2.31
C ALA A 127 -0.15 -11.74 -1.51
N ILE A 128 -1.24 -11.51 -0.78
CA ILE A 128 -1.85 -12.53 0.09
C ILE A 128 -2.34 -13.77 -0.66
N THR A 129 -2.60 -13.66 -1.97
CA THR A 129 -3.02 -14.79 -2.81
C THR A 129 -1.93 -15.86 -2.89
N HIS A 130 -0.66 -15.43 -2.89
CA HIS A 130 0.49 -16.31 -3.10
C HIS A 130 1.24 -16.69 -1.83
N VAL A 131 0.87 -16.08 -0.70
CA VAL A 131 1.43 -16.44 0.62
C VAL A 131 1.03 -17.86 0.99
N MET A 132 2.00 -18.64 1.46
CA MET A 132 1.79 -20.01 1.94
C MET A 132 0.65 -20.08 2.96
N SER A 133 -0.27 -21.03 2.77
CA SER A 133 -1.48 -21.19 3.60
C SER A 133 -1.20 -21.19 5.11
N LYS A 134 -0.12 -21.82 5.58
CA LYS A 134 0.28 -21.85 7.00
C LYS A 134 0.70 -20.49 7.56
N ILE A 135 1.27 -19.62 6.73
CA ILE A 135 1.67 -18.25 7.10
C ILE A 135 0.46 -17.33 6.97
N LYS A 136 -0.33 -17.47 5.90
CA LYS A 136 -1.56 -16.70 5.66
C LYS A 136 -2.51 -16.74 6.85
N LYS A 137 -2.65 -17.89 7.53
CA LYS A 137 -3.47 -18.04 8.76
C LYS A 137 -3.01 -17.18 9.95
N LYS A 138 -1.79 -16.67 9.92
CA LYS A 138 -1.21 -15.80 10.97
C LYS A 138 -1.37 -14.32 10.64
N ILE A 139 -1.81 -14.00 9.43
CA ILE A 139 -1.89 -12.63 8.91
C ILE A 139 -3.36 -12.27 8.75
N LYS A 140 -3.78 -11.18 9.39
CA LYS A 140 -5.05 -10.56 9.06
C LYS A 140 -4.89 -9.79 7.74
N SER A 141 -5.47 -10.31 6.67
CA SER A 141 -5.46 -9.61 5.38
C SER A 141 -6.66 -8.68 5.27
N ILE A 142 -6.41 -7.42 4.97
CA ILE A 142 -7.43 -6.41 4.68
C ILE A 142 -7.22 -5.97 3.22
N ILE A 143 -8.18 -6.33 2.37
CA ILE A 143 -8.18 -5.95 0.96
C ILE A 143 -9.14 -4.77 0.80
N ILE A 144 -8.63 -3.64 0.31
CA ILE A 144 -9.44 -2.47 -0.02
C ILE A 144 -9.62 -2.35 -1.53
N LYS A 145 -10.61 -1.56 -1.97
CA LYS A 145 -10.71 -1.22 -3.40
C LYS A 145 -9.53 -0.32 -3.76
N GLU A 146 -8.91 -0.59 -4.91
CA GLU A 146 -7.85 0.24 -5.49
C GLU A 146 -8.29 1.71 -5.55
N PHE A 147 -7.38 2.60 -5.17
CA PHE A 147 -7.55 4.06 -5.06
C PHE A 147 -8.60 4.54 -4.04
N ARG A 148 -9.23 3.65 -3.27
CA ARG A 148 -10.19 4.06 -2.24
C ARG A 148 -9.51 4.64 -1.00
N GLY A 149 -8.26 4.29 -0.76
CA GLY A 149 -7.54 4.71 0.44
C GLY A 149 -7.94 3.91 1.69
N ILE A 150 -7.14 4.10 2.74
CA ILE A 150 -7.33 3.43 4.04
C ILE A 150 -8.34 4.14 4.95
N ASP A 151 -8.98 5.21 4.50
CA ASP A 151 -9.91 6.04 5.29
C ASP A 151 -11.09 5.25 5.85
N ILE A 152 -11.51 4.21 5.13
CA ILE A 152 -12.60 3.30 5.53
C ILE A 152 -12.25 2.38 6.71
N LEU A 153 -10.96 2.26 7.06
CA LEU A 153 -10.50 1.34 8.09
C LEU A 153 -10.62 1.98 9.48
N PRO A 154 -10.81 1.20 10.55
CA PRO A 154 -10.90 1.73 11.90
C PRO A 154 -9.64 2.51 12.33
N ASP A 155 -9.82 3.58 13.09
CA ASP A 155 -8.69 4.31 13.70
C ASP A 155 -8.09 3.53 14.87
N ASN A 156 -8.92 2.84 15.66
CA ASN A 156 -8.46 2.04 16.79
C ASN A 156 -7.81 0.74 16.31
N LEU A 157 -6.62 0.41 16.84
CA LEU A 157 -5.89 -0.81 16.48
C LEU A 157 -6.64 -2.09 16.86
N LYS A 158 -7.38 -2.10 17.97
CA LYS A 158 -8.18 -3.27 18.39
C LYS A 158 -9.32 -3.55 17.41
N ASP A 159 -9.96 -2.49 16.94
CA ASP A 159 -11.02 -2.58 15.95
C ASP A 159 -10.44 -2.98 14.59
N LEU A 160 -9.27 -2.46 14.23
CA LEU A 160 -8.55 -2.84 13.01
C LEU A 160 -8.16 -4.32 12.98
N ILE A 161 -7.74 -4.89 14.12
CA ILE A 161 -7.47 -6.33 14.25
C ILE A 161 -8.74 -7.16 14.03
N SER A 162 -9.89 -6.62 14.45
CA SER A 162 -11.18 -7.32 14.44
C SER A 162 -12.01 -7.09 13.17
N TYR A 163 -11.62 -6.14 12.31
CA TYR A 163 -12.30 -5.72 11.07
C TYR A 163 -12.40 -6.84 10.03
#